data_AF-A0A356KXZ9-F1
#
_entry.id   AF-A0A356KXZ9-F1
#
_cell.length_a   1.000
_cell.length_b   1.000
_cell.length_c   1.000
_cell.angle_alpha   90.00
_cell.angle_beta   90.00
_cell.angle_gamma   90.00
#
_symmetry.space_group_name_H-M   'P 1'
#
loop_
_entity.id
_entity.type
_entity.pdbx_description
1 polymer ?
#
loop_
_entity_poly.entity_id
_entity_poly.type
_entity_poly.pdbx_seq_one_letter_code
_entity_poly.pdbx_strand_id
1 'polypeptide(L)' 'MISVEELLQQLVERGGSDLHITAGAPPKIRIDGKLISTEHAVLDPETTQ' A
#
# COMPACT_ATOMS: atom_id res chain seq x y z
N MET A 1 13.45 1.85 3.76
CA MET A 1 12.78 1.47 2.51
C MET A 1 11.72 0.47 2.91
N ILE A 2 10.46 0.71 2.54
CA ILE A 2 9.36 -0.18 2.95
C ILE A 2 9.39 -1.45 2.10
N SER A 3 9.19 -2.61 2.73
CA SER A 3 9.11 -3.88 2.01
C SER A 3 7.66 -4.24 1.65
N VAL A 4 7.49 -5.13 0.67
CA VAL A 4 6.17 -5.64 0.30
C VAL A 4 5.57 -6.46 1.44
N GLU A 5 6.40 -7.21 2.18
CA GLU A 5 5.99 -7.98 3.34
C GLU A 5 5.41 -7.09 4.45
N GLU A 6 6.03 -5.94 4.73
CA GLU A 6 5.52 -4.96 5.71
C GLU A 6 4.16 -4.39 5.29
N LEU A 7 3.96 -4.13 3.99
CA LEU A 7 2.69 -3.67 3.45
C LEU A 7 1.61 -4.75 3.50
N LEU A 8 1.96 -6.01 3.23
CA LEU A 8 1.06 -7.15 3.31
C LEU A 8 0.66 -7.46 4.76
N GLN A 9 1.58 -7.32 5.71
CA GLN A 9 1.25 -7.40 7.13
C GLN A 9 0.24 -6.32 7.51
N GLN A 10 0.48 -5.06 7.10
CA GLN A 10 -0.48 -3.97 7.34
C GLN A 10 -1.83 -4.18 6.66
N LEU A 11 -1.85 -4.77 5.46
CA LEU A 11 -3.08 -5.15 4.77
C LEU A 11 -3.93 -6.09 5.64
N VAL A 12 -3.32 -7.14 6.18
CA VAL A 12 -4.00 -8.13 7.03
C VAL A 12 -4.42 -7.51 8.37
N GLU A 13 -3.54 -6.77 9.03
CA GLU A 13 -3.83 -6.12 10.32
C GLU A 13 -4.99 -5.13 10.22
N ARG A 14 -5.13 -4.44 9.08
CA ARG A 14 -6.21 -3.48 8.83
C ARG A 14 -7.47 -4.12 8.23
N GLY A 15 -7.49 -5.45 8.04
CA GLY A 15 -8.63 -6.17 7.47
C GLY A 15 -8.92 -5.78 6.01
N GLY A 16 -7.91 -5.38 5.25
CA GLY A 16 -8.08 -5.01 3.86
C GLY A 16 -8.09 -6.21 2.91
N SER A 17 -8.69 -6.02 1.73
CA SER A 17 -8.79 -7.05 0.68
C SER A 17 -7.67 -6.99 -0.34
N ASP A 18 -7.22 -5.77 -0.70
CA ASP A 18 -6.27 -5.54 -1.79
C ASP A 18 -5.21 -4.52 -1.37
N LEU A 19 -3.96 -4.78 -1.74
CA LEU A 19 -2.85 -3.84 -1.66
C LEU A 19 -2.59 -3.26 -3.06
N HIS A 20 -2.65 -1.94 -3.18
CA HIS A 20 -2.40 -1.19 -4.41
C HIS A 20 -1.05 -0.47 -4.32
N ILE A 21 -0.15 -0.79 -5.27
CA ILE A 21 1.18 -0.20 -5.40
C ILE A 21 1.25 0.47 -6.78
N THR A 22 1.56 1.77 -6.82
CA THR A 22 1.62 2.54 -8.08
C THR A 22 2.53 3.75 -7.89
N ALA A 23 3.40 4.01 -8.87
CA ALA A 23 4.27 5.18 -8.85
C ALA A 23 3.45 6.49 -8.85
N GLY A 24 3.93 7.50 -8.14
CA GLY A 24 3.26 8.79 -8.01
C GLY A 24 2.10 8.80 -6.99
N ALA A 25 1.89 7.70 -6.24
CA ALA A 25 0.98 7.67 -5.10
C ALA A 25 1.59 6.89 -3.91
N PRO A 26 1.13 7.15 -2.67
CA PRO A 26 1.40 6.25 -1.55
C PRO A 26 0.77 4.87 -1.80
N PRO A 27 1.30 3.79 -1.20
CA PRO A 27 0.60 2.51 -1.14
C PRO A 27 -0.81 2.69 -0.58
N LYS A 28 -1.80 2.03 -1.18
CA LYS A 28 -3.19 2.08 -0.73
C LYS A 28 -3.69 0.70 -0.38
N ILE A 29 -4.56 0.63 0.62
CA ILE A 29 -5.25 -0.59 1.01
C ILE A 29 -6.73 -0.42 0.71
N ARG A 30 -7.35 -1.43 0.11
CA ARG A 30 -8.81 -1.49 0.01
C ARG A 30 -9.39 -2.06 1.30
N ILE A 31 -10.20 -1.27 2.01
CA ILE A 31 -10.92 -1.68 3.22
C ILE A 31 -12.41 -1.41 2.98
N ASP A 32 -13.25 -2.43 3.10
CA ASP A 32 -14.70 -2.35 2.87
C ASP A 32 -15.06 -1.66 1.54
N GLY A 33 -14.34 -2.02 0.47
CA GLY A 33 -14.52 -1.47 -0.88
C GLY A 33 -13.88 -0.10 -1.13
N LYS A 34 -13.41 0.60 -0.09
CA LYS A 34 -12.80 1.95 -0.21
C LYS A 34 -11.29 1.87 -0.27
N LEU A 35 -10.68 2.65 -1.16
CA LEU A 35 -9.22 2.81 -1.20
C LEU A 35 -8.76 3.85 -0.17
N ILE A 36 -7.90 3.42 0.74
CA ILE A 36 -7.34 4.24 1.81
C ILE A 36 -5.82 4.30 1.64
N SER A 37 -5.27 5.50 1.56
CA SER A 37 -3.81 5.69 1.54
C SER A 37 -3.20 5.30 2.87
N THR A 38 -2.06 4.62 2.81
CA THR A 38 -1.20 4.42 3.98
C THR A 38 -0.49 5.73 4.35
N GLU A 39 0.19 5.74 5.50
CA GLU A 39 0.99 6.90 5.95
C GLU A 39 2.38 6.93 5.32
N HIS A 40 2.68 6.00 4.40
CA HIS A 40 3.95 5.92 3.72
C HIS A 40 4.10 7.01 2.67
N ALA A 41 5.35 7.28 2.29
CA ALA A 41 5.65 8.26 1.26
C ALA A 41 5.08 7.86 -0.11
N VAL A 42 4.96 8.86 -0.98
CA VAL A 42 4.67 8.65 -2.40
C VAL A 42 5.75 7.76 -3.00
N LEU A 43 5.35 6.69 -3.68
CA LEU A 43 6.28 5.79 -4.33
C LEU A 43 6.84 6.44 -5.61
N ASP A 44 8.15 6.34 -5.80
CA ASP A 44 8.79 6.65 -7.08
C ASP A 44 8.75 5.43 -8.03
N PRO A 45 9.02 5.63 -9.34
CA PRO A 45 9.00 4.54 -10.31
C PRO A 45 10.02 3.43 -10.04
N GLU A 46 11.14 3.72 -9.38
CA GLU A 46 12.18 2.74 -9.08
C GLU A 46 11.73 1.77 -7.98
N THR A 47 11.01 2.29 -6.98
CA THR A 47 10.44 1.52 -5.87
C THR A 47 9.29 0.60 -6.30
N THR A 48 8.71 0.81 -7.49
CA THR A 48 7.56 0.03 -8.01
C THR A 48 7.91 -0.98 -9.09
N GLN A 49 9.20 -1.30 -9.29
CA GLN A 49 9.65 -2.29 -10.28
C GLN A 49 9.65 -3.73 -9.74
#